data_AF-A0A971EJ23-F1
#
_entry.id   AF-A0A971EJ23-F1
#
_cell.length_a   1.000
_cell.length_b   1.000
_cell.length_c   1.000
_cell.angle_alpha   90.00
_cell.angle_beta   90.00
_cell.angle_gamma   90.00
#
_symmetry.space_group_name_H-M   'P 1'
#
loop_
_entity.id
_entity.type
_entity.pdbx_description
1 polymer ?
#
loop_
_entity_poly.entity_id
_entity_poly.type
_entity_poly.pdbx_seq_one_letter_code
_entity_poly.pdbx_strand_id
1 'polypeptide(L)'
;MNKMDETKGYMRSLNLLWGRDNLEKVVERASNRDSSYLDFLHELLKGEMAYHQRKAEDRRMKRAGFPFVKTVDDLDFGFQRLITRKQVNQLLDMT
;
A
#
# COMPACT_ATOMS: atom_id res chain seq x y z
N MET A 1 29.98 -17.11 2.65
CA MET A 1 28.80 -16.94 3.52
C MET A 1 28.19 -15.59 3.18
N ASN A 2 27.06 -15.58 2.47
CA ASN A 2 26.49 -14.37 1.87
C ASN A 2 25.84 -13.53 2.98
N LYS A 3 26.49 -12.44 3.42
CA LYS A 3 25.92 -11.51 4.42
C LYS A 3 24.51 -11.03 4.05
N MET A 4 24.18 -11.04 2.76
CA MET A 4 22.87 -10.69 2.23
C MET A 4 21.78 -11.70 2.59
N ASP A 5 22.11 -12.99 2.66
CA ASP A 5 21.16 -14.05 3.03
C ASP A 5 20.89 -14.05 4.54
N GLU A 6 21.91 -13.79 5.36
CA GLU A 6 21.75 -13.60 6.81
C GLU A 6 20.88 -12.37 7.12
N THR A 7 21.11 -11.26 6.40
CA THR A 7 20.31 -10.03 6.52
C THR A 7 18.85 -10.28 6.12
N LYS A 8 18.59 -11.00 5.03
CA LYS A 8 17.24 -11.45 4.66
C LYS A 8 16.61 -12.33 5.74
N GLY A 9 17.40 -13.15 6.44
CA GLY A 9 16.99 -13.94 7.60
C GLY A 9 16.53 -13.09 8.77
N TYR A 10 17.32 -12.08 9.17
CA TYR A 10 16.94 -11.12 10.22
C TYR A 10 15.71 -10.28 9.84
N MET A 11 15.60 -9.89 8.57
CA MET A 11 14.40 -9.18 8.09
C MET A 11 13.15 -10.05 8.16
N ARG A 12 13.28 -11.36 7.91
CA ARG A 12 12.18 -12.32 8.05
C ARG A 12 11.73 -12.46 9.50
N SER A 13 12.65 -12.52 10.47
CA SER A 13 12.29 -12.61 11.89
C SER A 13 11.66 -11.31 12.41
N LEU A 14 12.07 -10.16 11.89
CA LEU A 14 11.51 -8.84 12.20
C LEU A 14 10.22 -8.50 11.43
N ASN A 15 9.69 -9.42 10.63
CA ASN A 15 8.49 -9.22 9.80
C ASN A 15 8.63 -8.06 8.77
N LEU A 16 9.86 -7.79 8.33
CA LEU A 16 10.21 -6.81 7.30
C LEU A 16 10.06 -7.42 5.90
N LEU A 17 8.81 -7.69 5.49
CA LEU A 17 8.53 -8.43 4.25
C LEU A 17 8.97 -7.65 3.00
N TRP A 18 8.70 -6.35 2.97
CA TRP A 18 9.05 -5.52 1.83
C TRP A 18 10.57 -5.29 1.77
N GLY A 19 11.17 -5.03 2.93
CA GLY A 19 12.62 -4.88 3.08
C GLY A 19 13.39 -6.10 2.60
N ARG A 20 12.93 -7.32 2.93
CA ARG A 20 13.55 -8.57 2.46
C ARG A 20 13.55 -8.70 0.93
N ASP A 21 12.41 -8.43 0.30
CA ASP A 21 12.21 -8.64 -1.13
C ASP A 21 12.81 -7.51 -1.98
N ASN A 22 12.94 -6.32 -1.39
CA ASN A 22 13.46 -5.14 -2.07
C ASN A 22 14.91 -4.80 -1.66
N LEU A 23 15.54 -5.57 -0.77
CA LEU A 23 16.89 -5.31 -0.24
C LEU A 23 17.91 -5.04 -1.35
N GLU A 24 17.97 -5.92 -2.36
CA GLU A 24 18.89 -5.80 -3.49
C GLU A 24 18.68 -4.49 -4.25
N LYS A 25 17.43 -4.11 -4.48
CA LYS A 25 17.08 -2.85 -5.16
C LYS A 25 17.43 -1.63 -4.33
N VAL A 26 17.25 -1.66 -3.01
CA VAL A 26 17.63 -0.53 -2.15
C VAL A 26 19.16 -0.41 -2.07
N VAL A 27 19.88 -1.53 -2.01
CA VAL A 27 21.35 -1.56 -2.04
C VAL A 27 21.86 -1.00 -3.36
N GLU A 28 21.33 -1.45 -4.50
CA GLU A 28 21.70 -0.94 -5.82
C GLU A 28 21.42 0.56 -5.96
N ARG A 29 20.27 1.03 -5.47
CA ARG A 29 19.93 2.46 -5.47
C ARG A 29 20.86 3.29 -4.58
N ALA A 30 21.22 2.77 -3.41
CA ALA A 30 22.15 3.43 -2.51
C ALA A 30 23.57 3.51 -3.12
N SER A 31 24.02 2.45 -3.78
CA SER A 31 25.28 2.44 -4.54
C SER A 31 25.27 3.43 -5.70
N ASN A 32 24.17 3.53 -6.44
CA ASN A 32 24.04 4.44 -7.58
C ASN A 32 23.92 5.92 -7.19
N ARG A 33 23.55 6.21 -5.94
CA ARG A 33 23.32 7.59 -5.46
C ARG A 33 24.40 8.09 -4.50
N ASP A 34 25.48 7.33 -4.26
CA ASP A 34 26.47 7.60 -3.19
C ASP A 34 25.79 8.00 -1.88
N SER A 35 24.68 7.34 -1.57
CA SER A 35 23.83 7.73 -0.46
C SER A 35 24.47 7.36 0.86
N SER A 36 24.31 8.21 1.88
CA SER A 36 24.78 7.91 3.22
C SER A 36 24.12 6.63 3.73
N TYR A 37 24.80 5.89 4.61
CA TYR A 37 24.22 4.72 5.29
C TYR A 37 22.87 5.04 5.95
N LEU A 38 22.71 6.28 6.41
CA LEU A 38 21.48 6.77 7.00
C LEU A 38 20.36 6.92 5.97
N ASP A 39 20.66 7.40 4.76
CA ASP A 39 19.68 7.53 3.68
C ASP A 39 19.21 6.16 3.17
N PHE A 40 20.14 5.20 3.06
CA PHE A 40 19.80 3.81 2.76
C PHE A 40 18.81 3.25 3.78
N LEU A 41 19.11 3.39 5.08
CA LEU A 41 18.25 2.89 6.14
C LEU A 41 16.90 3.61 6.15
N HIS A 42 16.91 4.92 5.90
CA HIS A 42 15.69 5.73 5.82
C HIS A 42 14.79 5.27 4.68
N GLU A 43 15.34 5.02 3.49
CA GLU A 43 14.58 4.56 2.33
C GLU A 43 14.02 3.15 2.56
N LEU A 44 14.82 2.26 3.15
CA LEU A 44 14.40 0.90 3.51
C LEU A 44 13.21 0.92 4.48
N LEU A 45 13.31 1.69 5.57
CA LEU A 45 12.25 1.79 6.57
C LEU A 45 11.00 2.47 6.01
N LYS A 46 11.17 3.51 5.19
CA LYS A 46 10.05 4.20 4.54
C LYS A 46 9.25 3.27 3.62
N GLY A 47 9.93 2.44 2.83
CA GLY A 47 9.25 1.47 1.97
C GLY A 47 8.53 0.38 2.76
N GLU A 48 9.12 -0.09 3.86
CA GLU A 48 8.47 -1.05 4.76
C GLU A 48 7.20 -0.46 5.41
N MET A 49 7.28 0.78 5.92
CA MET A 49 6.11 1.47 6.47
C MET A 49 4.98 1.60 5.44
N ALA A 50 5.30 2.01 4.21
CA ALA A 50 4.33 2.12 3.13
C ALA A 50 3.67 0.76 2.81
N TYR A 51 4.44 -0.33 2.83
CA TYR A 51 3.91 -1.67 2.62
C TYR A 51 2.96 -2.11 3.75
N HIS A 52 3.33 -1.91 5.01
CA HIS A 52 2.45 -2.22 6.15
C HIS A 52 1.18 -1.39 6.12
N GLN A 53 1.28 -0.12 5.74
CA GLN A 53 0.14 0.77 5.64
C GLN A 53 -0.82 0.33 4.54
N ARG A 54 -0.34 0.06 3.32
CA ARG A 54 -1.17 -0.50 2.24
C ARG A 54 -1.83 -1.81 2.65
N LYS A 55 -1.07 -2.72 3.28
CA LYS A 55 -1.62 -3.99 3.76
C LYS A 55 -2.66 -3.78 4.87
N ALA A 56 -2.51 -2.74 5.71
CA ALA A 56 -3.50 -2.39 6.73
C ALA A 56 -4.76 -1.78 6.10
N GLU A 57 -4.62 -0.94 5.09
CA GLU A 57 -5.70 -0.38 4.29
C GLU A 57 -6.48 -1.49 3.59
N ASP A 58 -5.80 -2.40 2.89
CA ASP A 58 -6.42 -3.58 2.25
C ASP A 58 -7.18 -4.44 3.27
N ARG A 59 -6.60 -4.66 4.46
CA ARG A 59 -7.27 -5.42 5.54
C ARG A 59 -8.51 -4.68 6.03
N ARG A 60 -8.45 -3.36 6.20
CA ARG A 60 -9.60 -2.54 6.65
C ARG A 60 -10.70 -2.54 5.58
N MET A 61 -10.34 -2.39 4.31
CA MET A 61 -11.27 -2.43 3.19
C MET A 61 -11.98 -3.80 3.10
N LYS A 62 -11.22 -4.91 3.18
CA LYS A 62 -11.78 -6.26 3.23
C LYS A 62 -12.66 -6.50 4.45
N ARG A 63 -12.26 -6.03 5.64
CA ARG A 63 -13.04 -6.16 6.89
C ARG A 63 -14.33 -5.35 6.87
N ALA A 64 -14.36 -4.22 6.17
CA ALA A 64 -15.56 -3.41 6.02
C ALA A 64 -16.62 -4.08 5.12
N GLY A 65 -16.35 -5.27 4.58
CA GLY A 65 -17.33 -6.03 3.79
C GLY A 65 -17.62 -5.38 2.44
N PHE A 66 -16.74 -4.50 1.95
CA PHE A 66 -16.79 -3.94 0.61
C PHE A 66 -15.98 -4.87 -0.32
N PRO A 67 -16.61 -5.76 -1.10
CA PRO A 67 -15.91 -6.63 -2.05
C PRO A 67 -15.25 -5.84 -3.19
N PHE A 68 -15.73 -4.62 -3.45
CA PHE A 68 -15.17 -3.65 -4.40
C PHE A 68 -15.39 -2.25 -3.84
N VAL A 69 -14.55 -1.30 -4.27
CA VAL A 69 -14.86 0.13 -4.17
C VAL A 69 -16.13 0.33 -5.00
N LYS A 70 -17.29 0.42 -4.35
CA LYS A 70 -18.52 0.81 -5.03
C LYS A 70 -18.37 2.28 -5.42
N THR A 71 -17.97 2.52 -6.65
CA THR A 71 -18.11 3.83 -7.27
C THR A 71 -19.58 4.14 -7.44
N VAL A 72 -19.94 5.43 -7.41
CA VAL A 72 -21.34 5.88 -7.58
C VAL A 72 -21.94 5.33 -8.89
N ASP A 73 -21.10 5.05 -9.88
CA ASP A 73 -21.46 4.46 -11.17
C ASP A 73 -21.97 3.00 -11.07
N ASP A 74 -21.61 2.25 -10.02
CA ASP A 74 -22.03 0.85 -9.80
C ASP A 74 -23.30 0.73 -8.95
N LEU A 75 -23.94 1.86 -8.61
CA LEU A 75 -25.24 1.84 -7.96
C LEU A 75 -26.30 1.37 -8.97
N ASP A 76 -26.90 0.21 -8.71
CA ASP A 76 -28.06 -0.27 -9.44
C ASP A 76 -29.30 0.54 -9.02
N PHE A 77 -29.51 1.66 -9.72
CA PHE A 77 -30.70 2.52 -9.57
C PHE A 77 -31.99 1.82 -10.03
N GLY A 78 -31.92 0.62 -10.63
CA GLY A 78 -33.08 -0.21 -10.90
C GLY A 78 -33.62 -0.91 -9.65
N PHE A 79 -32.75 -1.27 -8.70
CA PHE A 79 -33.12 -1.93 -7.44
C PHE A 79 -33.56 -0.93 -6.36
N GLN A 80 -33.02 0.30 -6.36
CA GLN A 80 -33.32 1.33 -5.36
C GLN A 80 -34.22 2.44 -5.93
N ARG A 81 -35.54 2.25 -5.90
CA ARG A 81 -36.54 3.22 -6.39
C ARG A 81 -36.63 4.54 -5.59
N LEU A 82 -35.93 4.65 -4.46
CA LEU A 82 -36.00 5.80 -3.56
C LEU A 82 -34.96 6.89 -3.85
N ILE A 83 -33.89 6.58 -4.59
CA ILE A 83 -32.80 7.52 -4.86
C ILE A 83 -32.64 7.63 -6.37
N THR A 84 -32.85 8.83 -6.92
CA THR A 84 -32.75 9.06 -8.37
C THR A 84 -31.32 9.48 -8.72
N ARG A 85 -30.75 8.99 -9.84
CA ARG A 85 -29.44 9.43 -10.38
C ARG A 85 -29.23 10.95 -10.35
N LYS A 86 -30.29 11.71 -10.62
CA LYS A 86 -30.29 13.17 -10.61
C LYS A 86 -29.96 13.78 -9.24
N GLN A 87 -30.43 13.19 -8.13
CA GLN A 87 -30.15 13.66 -6.78
C GLN A 87 -28.69 13.36 -6.38
N VAL A 88 -28.17 12.22 -6.81
CA VAL A 88 -26.79 11.83 -6.54
C VAL A 88 -25.80 12.71 -7.32
N ASN A 89 -26.08 12.99 -8.60
CA ASN A 89 -25.25 13.88 -9.41
C ASN A 89 -25.26 15.32 -8.86
N GLN A 90 -26.40 15.82 -8.38
CA GLN A 90 -26.44 17.15 -7.75
C GLN A 90 -25.62 17.25 -6.46
N LEU A 91 -25.45 16.16 -5.72
CA LEU A 91 -24.60 16.14 -4.52
C LEU A 91 -23.11 16.04 -4.89
N LEU A 92 -22.77 15.40 -6.00
CA LEU A 92 -21.41 15.35 -6.55
C LEU A 92 -20.96 16.69 -7.12
N ASP A 93 -21.87 17.44 -7.75
CA ASP A 93 -21.59 18.76 -8.31
C ASP A 93 -21.46 19.88 -7.25
N MET A 94 -21.66 19.56 -5.96
CA MET A 94 -21.60 20.51 -4.83
C MET A 94 -20.23 20.55 -4.13
N THR A 95 -19.20 19.91 -4.67
CA THR A 95 -17.78 20.03 -4.28
C THR A 95 -16.96 20.64 -5.40
#